data_AF-A0A2M8NFL9-F1
#
_entry.id   AF-A0A2M8NFL9-F1
#
_cell.length_a   1.000
_cell.length_b   1.000
_cell.length_c   1.000
_cell.angle_alpha   90.00
_cell.angle_beta   90.00
_cell.angle_gamma   90.00
#
_symmetry.space_group_name_H-M   'P 1'
#
loop_
_entity.id
_entity.type
_entity.pdbx_description
1 polymer ?
#
loop_
_entity_poly.entity_id
_entity_poly.type
_entity_poly.pdbx_seq_one_letter_code
_entity_poly.pdbx_strand_id
1 'polypeptide(L)'
;MADHNKSFSMALAAQINAQLAQLTNRQQYWDDAIRHAQQLTRRDPNSIGAWRRLADILWMRGDHHQAAAAYQRALECDRNFELDEFKQLSERERAAIIERIKEATR
;
A
#
# COMPACT_ATOMS: atom_id res chain seq x y z
N MET A 1 -15.73 -16.01 10.02
CA MET A 1 -16.32 -14.84 9.32
C MET A 1 -15.92 -13.48 9.91
N ALA A 2 -15.19 -13.37 11.03
CA ALA A 2 -14.88 -12.08 11.67
C ALA A 2 -13.72 -11.28 11.04
N ASP A 3 -12.78 -11.91 10.33
CA ASP A 3 -11.54 -11.25 9.91
C ASP A 3 -11.66 -10.34 8.68
N HIS A 4 -12.58 -10.63 7.76
CA HIS A 4 -12.77 -9.83 6.54
C HIS A 4 -13.27 -8.42 6.88
N ASN A 5 -14.19 -8.30 7.85
CA ASN A 5 -14.74 -7.02 8.28
C ASN A 5 -13.66 -6.13 8.92
N LYS A 6 -12.68 -6.74 9.59
CA LYS A 6 -11.57 -6.04 10.23
C LYS A 6 -10.52 -5.56 9.23
N SER A 7 -10.20 -6.36 8.21
CA SER A 7 -9.30 -5.92 7.14
C SER A 7 -9.92 -4.80 6.30
N PHE A 8 -11.22 -4.89 6.02
CA PHE A 8 -11.95 -3.82 5.33
C PHE A 8 -11.94 -2.52 6.14
N SER A 9 -12.26 -2.57 7.44
CA SER A 9 -12.25 -1.39 8.29
C SER A 9 -10.85 -0.77 8.46
N MET A 10 -9.80 -1.59 8.55
CA MET A 10 -8.41 -1.09 8.56
C MET A 10 -8.03 -0.40 7.24
N ALA A 11 -8.43 -0.95 6.09
CA ALA A 11 -8.16 -0.34 4.80
C ALA A 11 -8.84 1.02 4.64
N LEU A 12 -10.10 1.12 5.11
CA LEU A 12 -10.84 2.37 5.13
C LEU A 12 -10.20 3.39 6.09
N ALA A 13 -9.84 2.96 7.30
CA ALA A 13 -9.17 3.81 8.30
C ALA A 13 -7.82 4.34 7.78
N ALA A 14 -7.02 3.48 7.14
CA ALA A 14 -5.75 3.89 6.52
C ALA A 14 -5.97 4.98 5.47
N GLN A 15 -7.01 4.83 4.64
CA GLN A 15 -7.31 5.78 3.57
C GLN A 15 -7.84 7.12 4.09
N ILE A 16 -8.78 7.09 5.05
CA ILE A 16 -9.32 8.31 5.66
C ILE A 16 -8.20 9.08 6.37
N ASN A 17 -7.37 8.39 7.15
CA ASN A 17 -6.26 9.04 7.84
C ASN A 17 -5.25 9.64 6.85
N ALA A 18 -4.93 8.96 5.75
CA ALA A 18 -4.05 9.53 4.73
C ALA A 18 -4.65 10.81 4.09
N GLN A 19 -5.95 10.82 3.79
CA GLN A 19 -6.64 12.00 3.27
C GLN A 19 -6.67 13.15 4.29
N LEU A 20 -6.97 12.85 5.55
CA LEU A 20 -6.92 13.83 6.63
C LEU A 20 -5.50 14.38 6.80
N ALA A 21 -4.48 13.54 6.68
CA ALA A 21 -3.09 13.95 6.77
C ALA A 21 -2.73 14.92 5.63
N GLN A 22 -3.20 14.69 4.40
CA GLN A 22 -3.00 15.63 3.29
C GLN A 22 -3.72 16.96 3.50
N LEU A 23 -5.00 16.92 3.93
CA LEU A 23 -5.80 18.12 4.11
C LEU A 23 -5.32 18.98 5.29
N THR A 24 -4.83 18.35 6.35
CA THR A 24 -4.49 19.04 7.61
C THR A 24 -2.98 19.17 7.85
N ASN A 25 -2.17 18.52 7.02
CA ASN A 25 -0.71 18.41 7.15
C ASN A 25 -0.25 17.96 8.55
N ARG A 26 -1.01 17.09 9.22
CA ARG A 26 -0.69 16.60 10.57
C ARG A 26 0.02 15.24 10.52
N GLN A 27 1.19 15.18 11.16
CA GLN A 27 2.00 13.97 11.28
C GLN A 27 1.27 12.79 11.93
N GLN A 28 0.44 13.05 12.94
CA GLN A 28 -0.32 11.99 13.62
C GLN A 28 -1.20 11.17 12.66
N TYR A 29 -1.85 11.82 11.68
CA TYR A 29 -2.68 11.10 10.72
C TYR A 29 -1.86 10.30 9.71
N TRP A 30 -0.66 10.77 9.36
CA TRP A 30 0.29 9.99 8.57
C TRP A 30 0.71 8.71 9.31
N ASP A 31 1.08 8.84 10.57
CA ASP A 31 1.51 7.71 11.40
C ASP A 31 0.38 6.68 11.58
N ASP A 32 -0.85 7.13 11.82
CA ASP A 32 -2.01 6.25 11.92
C ASP A 32 -2.33 5.55 10.59
N ALA A 33 -2.26 6.27 9.47
CA ALA A 33 -2.48 5.69 8.14
C ALA A 33 -1.48 4.58 7.84
N ILE A 34 -0.20 4.84 8.10
CA ILE A 34 0.90 3.86 7.93
C ILE A 34 0.69 2.67 8.87
N ARG A 35 0.37 2.90 10.14
CA ARG A 35 0.14 1.84 11.13
C ARG A 35 -0.97 0.88 10.68
N HIS A 36 -2.09 1.41 10.19
CA HIS A 36 -3.18 0.59 9.67
C HIS A 36 -2.78 -0.18 8.42
N ALA A 37 -2.07 0.45 7.48
CA ALA A 37 -1.60 -0.22 6.27
C ALA A 37 -0.58 -1.34 6.58
N GLN A 38 0.34 -1.13 7.52
CA GLN A 38 1.26 -2.17 7.98
C GLN A 38 0.55 -3.33 8.69
N GLN A 39 -0.59 -3.08 9.37
CA GLN A 39 -1.39 -4.17 9.92
C GLN A 39 -2.03 -5.03 8.83
N LEU A 40 -2.42 -4.43 7.70
CA LEU A 40 -2.93 -5.17 6.54
C LEU A 40 -1.86 -6.08 5.96
N THR A 41 -0.63 -5.58 5.76
CA THR A 41 0.47 -6.39 5.23
C THR A 41 0.90 -7.51 6.18
N ARG A 42 0.79 -7.32 7.50
CA ARG A 42 1.01 -8.40 8.47
C ARG A 42 -0.10 -9.45 8.48
N ARG A 43 -1.35 -9.05 8.23
CA ARG A 43 -2.50 -9.95 8.16
C ARG A 43 -2.49 -10.80 6.91
N ASP A 44 -2.14 -10.20 5.78
CA ASP A 44 -1.97 -10.90 4.52
C ASP A 44 -0.65 -10.45 3.86
N PRO A 45 0.45 -11.17 4.16
CA PRO A 45 1.77 -10.88 3.60
C PRO A 45 1.84 -11.07 2.09
N ASN A 46 0.86 -11.75 1.48
CA ASN A 46 0.81 -12.02 0.05
C ASN A 46 -0.19 -11.10 -0.68
N SER A 47 -0.83 -10.17 0.03
CA SER A 47 -1.79 -9.25 -0.56
C SER A 47 -1.10 -8.12 -1.30
N ILE A 48 -1.18 -8.17 -2.63
CA ILE A 48 -0.79 -7.09 -3.54
C ILE A 48 -1.46 -5.76 -3.12
N GLY A 49 -2.76 -5.80 -2.81
CA GLY A 49 -3.52 -4.63 -2.40
C GLY A 49 -3.06 -4.03 -1.06
N ALA A 50 -2.65 -4.85 -0.10
CA ALA A 50 -2.13 -4.37 1.19
C ALA A 50 -0.77 -3.68 1.02
N TRP A 51 0.15 -4.31 0.30
CA TRP A 51 1.48 -3.74 0.04
C TRP A 51 1.40 -2.45 -0.79
N ARG A 52 0.54 -2.42 -1.81
CA ARG A 52 0.31 -1.22 -2.62
C ARG A 52 -0.25 -0.07 -1.79
N ARG A 53 -1.22 -0.35 -0.91
CA ARG A 53 -1.81 0.68 -0.03
C ARG A 53 -0.78 1.26 0.93
N LEU A 54 0.09 0.44 1.51
CA LEU A 54 1.19 0.91 2.34
C LEU A 54 2.14 1.80 1.54
N ALA A 55 2.51 1.37 0.33
CA ALA A 55 3.39 2.12 -0.55
C ALA A 55 2.80 3.49 -0.96
N ASP A 56 1.52 3.53 -1.35
CA ASP A 56 0.82 4.77 -1.72
C ASP A 56 0.81 5.76 -0.55
N ILE A 57 0.55 5.29 0.67
CA ILE A 57 0.53 6.15 1.88
C ILE A 57 1.93 6.71 2.17
N LEU A 58 2.96 5.86 2.12
CA LEU A 58 4.36 6.28 2.31
C LEU A 58 4.78 7.28 1.24
N TRP A 59 4.38 7.06 -0.01
CA TRP A 59 4.64 7.98 -1.12
C TRP A 59 4.01 9.35 -0.87
N MET A 60 2.74 9.38 -0.47
CA MET A 60 2.04 10.64 -0.19
C MET A 60 2.64 11.41 0.99
N ARG A 61 3.25 10.72 1.96
CA ARG A 61 3.99 11.34 3.07
C ARG A 61 5.35 11.89 2.65
N GLY A 62 5.91 11.43 1.53
CA GLY A 62 7.25 11.77 1.03
C GLY A 62 8.33 10.74 1.38
N ASP A 63 7.97 9.62 2.02
CA ASP A 63 8.91 8.54 2.39
C ASP A 63 9.18 7.62 1.19
N HIS A 64 9.71 8.20 0.09
CA HIS A 64 9.83 7.53 -1.21
C HIS A 64 10.64 6.22 -1.16
N HIS A 65 11.72 6.16 -0.37
CA HIS A 65 12.51 4.93 -0.21
C HIS A 65 11.70 3.78 0.41
N GLN A 66 10.90 4.07 1.45
CA GLN A 66 10.06 3.05 2.07
C GLN A 66 8.87 2.68 1.16
N ALA A 67 8.33 3.65 0.43
CA ALA A 67 7.31 3.39 -0.58
C ALA A 67 7.82 2.43 -1.67
N ALA A 68 9.04 2.64 -2.18
CA ALA A 68 9.66 1.77 -3.17
C ALA A 68 9.80 0.33 -2.67
N ALA A 69 10.25 0.13 -1.43
CA ALA A 69 10.34 -1.21 -0.83
C ALA A 69 8.98 -1.90 -0.73
N ALA A 70 7.92 -1.17 -0.34
CA ALA A 70 6.56 -1.72 -0.28
C ALA A 70 5.98 -2.02 -1.67
N TYR A 71 6.26 -1.18 -2.67
CA TYR A 71 5.91 -1.43 -4.07
C TYR A 71 6.62 -2.66 -4.64
N GLN A 72 7.90 -2.87 -4.31
CA GLN A 72 8.64 -4.07 -4.69
C GLN A 72 7.97 -5.33 -4.12
N ARG A 73 7.56 -5.30 -2.85
CA ARG A 73 6.80 -6.41 -2.24
C ARG A 73 5.47 -6.66 -2.96
N ALA A 74 4.75 -5.62 -3.39
CA ALA A 74 3.53 -5.78 -4.17
C ALA A 74 3.79 -6.50 -5.51
N LEU A 75 4.88 -6.16 -6.21
CA LEU A 75 5.28 -6.80 -7.47
C LEU A 75 5.77 -8.24 -7.29
N GLU A 76 6.47 -8.54 -6.18
CA GLU A 76 6.87 -9.90 -5.81
C GLU A 76 5.66 -10.79 -5.55
N CYS A 77 4.66 -10.27 -4.83
CA CYS A 77 3.40 -10.96 -4.60
C CYS A 77 2.68 -11.22 -5.93
N ASP A 78 2.60 -10.23 -6.81
CA ASP A 78 1.98 -10.37 -8.14
C ASP A 78 2.65 -11.46 -8.99
N ARG A 79 3.99 -11.48 -9.05
CA ARG A 79 4.75 -12.51 -9.78
C ARG A 79 4.54 -13.92 -9.21
N ASN A 80 4.39 -14.05 -7.89
CA ASN A 80 4.13 -15.35 -7.26
C ASN A 80 2.69 -15.85 -7.49
N PHE A 81 1.76 -14.97 -7.87
CA PHE A 81 0.34 -15.28 -8.09
C PHE A 81 -0.07 -15.19 -9.57
N GLU A 82 0.84 -15.53 -10.49
CA GLU A 82 0.64 -15.54 -11.97
C GLU A 82 -0.59 -16.33 -12.47
N LEU A 83 -1.37 -16.99 -11.60
CA LEU A 83 -2.53 -17.84 -11.92
C LEU A 83 -3.91 -17.32 -11.45
N ASP A 84 -4.01 -16.13 -10.83
CA ASP A 84 -5.29 -15.57 -10.34
C ASP A 84 -5.60 -14.20 -10.99
N GLU A 85 -6.23 -14.20 -12.17
CA GLU A 85 -6.56 -13.00 -12.98
C GLU A 85 -7.29 -11.88 -12.19
N PHE A 86 -7.99 -12.23 -11.11
CA PHE A 86 -8.73 -11.26 -10.28
C PHE A 86 -7.89 -10.53 -9.24
N LYS A 87 -6.66 -10.99 -8.96
CA LYS A 87 -5.78 -10.39 -7.95
C LYS A 87 -4.56 -9.69 -8.53
N GLN A 88 -4.32 -9.83 -9.83
CA GLN A 88 -3.13 -9.28 -10.47
C GLN A 88 -3.20 -7.76 -10.66
N LEU A 89 -2.04 -7.12 -10.65
CA LEU A 89 -1.89 -5.72 -11.07
C LEU A 89 -2.16 -5.61 -12.57
N SER A 90 -3.00 -4.66 -12.98
CA SER A 90 -3.11 -4.34 -14.40
C SER A 90 -1.77 -3.86 -14.96
N GLU A 91 -1.53 -4.04 -16.26
CA GLU A 91 -0.28 -3.59 -16.91
C GLU A 91 0.01 -2.11 -16.62
N ARG A 92 -1.03 -1.28 -16.59
CA ARG A 92 -0.93 0.14 -16.26
C ARG A 92 -0.48 0.37 -14.81
N GLU A 93 -1.07 -0.33 -13.85
CA GLU A 93 -0.70 -0.19 -12.44
C GLU A 93 0.72 -0.70 -12.20
N ARG A 94 1.10 -1.82 -12.81
CA ARG A 94 2.45 -2.36 -12.76
C ARG A 94 3.47 -1.37 -13.33
N ALA A 95 3.18 -0.75 -14.48
CA ALA A 95 4.04 0.27 -15.06
C ALA A 95 4.21 1.48 -14.13
N ALA A 96 3.13 1.98 -13.55
CA ALA A 96 3.16 3.10 -12.60
C ALA A 96 3.98 2.78 -11.33
N ILE A 97 3.84 1.56 -10.81
CA ILE A 97 4.62 1.08 -9.66
C ILE A 97 6.11 1.03 -9.99
N ILE A 98 6.47 0.52 -11.17
CA ILE A 98 7.87 0.46 -11.64
C ILE A 98 8.46 1.86 -11.81
N GLU A 99 7.69 2.80 -12.34
CA GLU A 99 8.09 4.20 -12.46
C GLU A 99 8.36 4.82 -11.08
N ARG A 100 7.42 4.70 -10.14
CA ARG A 100 7.58 5.22 -8.77
C ARG A 100 8.79 4.64 -8.05
N ILE A 101 9.07 3.34 -8.24
CA ILE A 101 10.30 2.72 -7.71
C ILE A 101 11.54 3.39 -8.30
N LYS A 102 11.57 3.60 -9.63
CA LYS A 102 12.71 4.25 -10.30
C LYS A 102 12.92 5.67 -9.78
N GLU A 103 11.84 6.45 -9.67
CA GLU A 103 11.87 7.81 -9.14
C GLU A 103 12.41 7.88 -7.71
N ALA A 104 12.00 6.96 -6.83
CA ALA A 104 12.48 6.87 -5.46
C ALA A 104 13.94 6.41 -5.29
N THR A 105 14.56 5.92 -6.36
CA THR A 105 15.94 5.40 -6.38
C THR A 105 16.91 6.27 -7.18
N ARG A 106 16.43 7.37 -7.77
CA ARG A 106 17.25 8.39 -8.43
C ARG A 106 17.86 9.33 -7.41
#